data_AF-W7SDB5-F1
#
_entry.id   AF-W7SDB5-F1
#
_cell.length_a   1.000
_cell.length_b   1.000
_cell.length_c   1.000
_cell.angle_alpha   90.00
_cell.angle_beta   90.00
_cell.angle_gamma   90.00
#
_symmetry.space_group_name_H-M   'P 1'
#
loop_
_entity.id
_entity.type
_entity.pdbx_description
1 polymer ?
#
loop_
_entity_poly.entity_id
_entity_poly.type
_entity_poly.pdbx_seq_one_letter_code
_entity_poly.pdbx_strand_id
1 'polypeptide(L)'
;MTTAPTREFESRRRTIVGNLALIAGRSFWVALVSYAILVGAGVTDLMTFHQAIELAIDQDEWILWTIVGGFTLIAILLSHMVGQFGHRSVRSRHAPGSRIIACSALAGWVALGAMSFLFRWNFTADAGPLTGPSGDVLPADPSVDEGHYTALLFVALFVGTGVVSAVAGYNKPSAAVGQYLRARRKLDKANEVRVELAEASTAADALARTVEESRRGHEADWQSMAQATIQLSNRLKDEFDARPRDHGPLGIDPTQPDSGGES
;
A
#
# COMPACT_ATOMS: atom_id res chain seq x y z
N MET A 1 -17.40 1.64 -50.66
CA MET A 1 -16.50 0.69 -49.99
C MET A 1 -15.41 1.53 -49.37
N THR A 2 -15.57 1.87 -48.08
CA THR A 2 -14.84 2.95 -47.41
C THR A 2 -14.01 2.33 -46.30
N THR A 3 -12.70 2.26 -46.52
CA THR A 3 -11.74 1.76 -45.54
C THR A 3 -11.56 2.79 -44.43
N ALA A 4 -11.97 2.44 -43.21
CA ALA A 4 -11.78 3.27 -42.04
C ALA A 4 -10.29 3.31 -41.63
N PRO A 5 -9.73 4.47 -41.27
CA PRO A 5 -8.35 4.57 -40.83
C PRO A 5 -8.21 3.95 -39.43
N THR A 6 -7.42 2.88 -39.36
CA THR A 6 -6.89 2.33 -38.11
C THR A 6 -6.01 3.39 -37.45
N ARG A 7 -6.54 4.05 -36.43
CA ARG A 7 -5.73 4.88 -35.52
C ARG A 7 -4.83 3.93 -34.73
N GLU A 8 -3.59 3.81 -35.18
CA GLU A 8 -2.48 3.31 -34.36
C GLU A 8 -2.39 4.21 -33.13
N PHE A 9 -3.00 3.75 -32.04
CA PHE A 9 -2.67 4.22 -30.71
C PHE A 9 -1.27 3.70 -30.40
N GLU A 10 -0.25 4.35 -30.97
CA GLU A 10 1.11 4.33 -30.46
C GLU A 10 1.06 4.87 -29.03
N SER A 11 0.75 3.94 -28.13
CA SER A 11 0.95 4.08 -26.70
C SER A 11 2.44 4.29 -26.49
N ARG A 12 2.87 5.55 -26.54
CA ARG A 12 4.14 5.98 -25.95
C ARG A 12 4.07 5.67 -24.45
N ARG A 13 4.31 4.41 -24.10
CA ARG A 13 4.71 3.99 -22.75
C ARG A 13 6.03 4.67 -22.47
N ARG A 14 5.95 5.89 -21.96
CA ARG A 14 7.06 6.52 -21.25
C ARG A 14 7.28 5.67 -20.02
N THR A 15 8.24 4.76 -20.09
CA THR A 15 8.73 4.00 -18.95
C THR A 15 9.36 5.00 -18.00
N ILE A 16 8.59 5.50 -17.04
CA ILE A 16 9.11 6.31 -15.95
C ILE A 16 9.94 5.35 -15.11
N VAL A 17 11.25 5.31 -15.35
CA VAL A 17 12.22 4.63 -14.49
C VAL A 17 12.32 5.45 -13.21
N GLY A 18 11.30 5.32 -12.36
CA GLY A 18 11.30 5.85 -11.02
C GLY A 18 12.26 5.00 -10.19
N ASN A 19 13.36 5.60 -9.75
CA ASN A 19 14.33 4.96 -8.87
C ASN A 19 13.60 4.33 -7.66
N LEU A 20 13.57 2.99 -7.58
CA LEU A 20 12.88 2.25 -6.50
C LEU A 20 13.41 2.63 -5.11
N ALA A 21 14.66 3.10 -5.04
CA ALA A 21 15.29 3.61 -3.83
C ALA A 21 14.58 4.86 -3.26
N LEU A 22 13.85 5.63 -4.06
CA LEU A 22 13.00 6.74 -3.60
C LEU A 22 11.60 6.29 -3.14
N ILE A 23 11.23 5.03 -3.35
CA ILE A 23 9.92 4.43 -2.99
C ILE A 23 10.05 3.48 -1.78
N ALA A 24 11.25 2.99 -1.48
CA ALA A 24 11.54 2.29 -0.24
C ALA A 24 11.33 3.28 0.92
N GLY A 25 10.19 3.15 1.61
CA GLY A 25 9.71 4.12 2.59
C GLY A 25 10.78 4.48 3.62
N ARG A 26 10.85 5.79 3.93
CA ARG A 26 11.61 6.34 5.06
C ARG A 26 11.43 5.43 6.26
N SER A 27 12.54 4.96 6.85
CA SER A 27 12.48 3.97 7.92
C SER A 27 11.63 4.50 9.08
N PHE A 28 10.84 3.63 9.69
CA PHE A 28 9.99 3.94 10.84
C PHE A 28 10.77 4.69 11.94
N TRP A 29 12.04 4.32 12.13
CA TRP A 29 12.96 4.96 13.06
C TRP A 29 13.19 6.44 12.79
N VAL A 30 13.39 6.83 11.52
CA VAL A 30 13.56 8.25 11.18
C VAL A 30 12.28 9.03 11.45
N ALA A 31 11.10 8.43 11.24
CA ALA A 31 9.84 9.06 11.60
C ALA A 31 9.71 9.23 13.12
N LEU A 32 10.00 8.17 13.89
CA LEU A 32 9.93 8.17 15.35
C LEU A 32 10.88 9.21 15.96
N VAL A 33 12.15 9.25 15.53
CA VAL A 33 13.14 10.22 16.00
C VAL A 33 12.71 11.64 15.67
N SER A 34 12.18 11.89 14.46
CA SER A 34 11.65 13.21 14.12
C SER A 34 10.47 13.62 15.01
N TYR A 35 9.55 12.70 15.34
CA TYR A 35 8.46 12.97 16.28
C TYR A 35 8.98 13.25 17.69
N ALA A 36 9.96 12.48 18.17
CA ALA A 36 10.55 12.70 19.50
C ALA A 36 11.21 14.08 19.61
N ILE A 37 11.96 14.50 18.58
CA ILE A 37 12.55 15.85 18.50
C ILE A 37 11.44 16.92 18.50
N LEU A 38 10.36 16.70 17.74
CA LEU A 38 9.24 17.64 17.68
C LEU A 38 8.54 17.81 19.04
N VAL A 39 8.30 16.70 19.73
CA VAL A 39 7.68 16.69 21.06
C VAL A 39 8.60 17.38 22.06
N GLY A 40 9.90 17.07 22.07
CA GLY A 40 10.86 17.71 22.96
C GLY A 40 10.94 19.23 22.75
N ALA A 41 10.97 19.67 21.49
CA ALA A 41 10.98 21.09 21.18
C ALA A 41 9.65 21.77 21.58
N GLY A 42 8.50 21.13 21.34
CA GLY A 42 7.20 21.63 21.78
C GLY A 42 7.06 21.74 23.30
N VAL A 43 7.62 20.80 24.06
CA VAL A 43 7.67 20.88 25.53
C VAL A 43 8.55 22.04 25.99
N THR A 44 9.68 22.27 25.30
CA THR A 44 10.56 23.41 25.59
C THR A 44 9.83 24.72 25.34
N ASP A 45 9.18 24.88 24.19
CA ASP A 45 8.36 26.06 23.86
C ASP A 45 7.27 26.29 24.93
N LEU A 46 6.55 25.22 25.32
CA LEU A 46 5.49 25.27 26.32
C LEU A 46 5.99 25.83 27.67
N MET A 47 7.11 25.31 28.17
CA MET A 47 7.68 25.78 29.44
C MET A 47 8.15 27.22 29.37
N THR A 48 8.76 27.60 28.24
CA THR A 48 9.30 28.95 28.11
C THR A 48 8.16 29.97 27.95
N PHE A 49 7.04 29.61 27.31
CA PHE A 49 5.83 30.44 27.29
C PHE A 49 5.15 30.53 28.65
N HIS A 50 5.09 29.44 29.42
CA HIS A 50 4.55 29.48 30.78
C HIS A 50 5.28 30.52 31.62
N GLN A 51 6.62 30.45 31.66
CA GLN A 51 7.45 31.41 32.38
C GLN A 51 7.22 32.86 31.91
N ALA A 52 7.05 33.07 30.61
CA ALA A 52 6.83 34.41 30.08
C ALA A 52 5.46 34.99 30.45
N ILE A 53 4.39 34.18 30.45
CA ILE A 53 3.03 34.66 30.78
C ILE A 53 2.85 34.78 32.30
N GLU A 54 3.45 33.90 33.09
CA GLU A 54 3.43 33.95 34.55
C GLU A 54 3.97 35.29 35.07
N LEU A 55 4.99 35.85 34.41
CA LEU A 55 5.47 37.21 34.72
C LEU A 55 4.53 38.34 34.31
N ALA A 56 3.68 38.12 33.30
CA ALA A 56 2.87 39.17 32.70
C ALA A 56 1.45 39.24 33.27
N ILE A 57 0.93 38.13 33.78
CA ILE A 57 -0.47 37.98 34.16
C ILE A 57 -0.56 37.22 35.48
N ASP A 58 -1.06 37.88 36.53
CA ASP A 58 -1.40 37.26 37.82
C ASP A 58 -2.80 36.62 37.73
N GLN A 59 -2.85 35.38 37.26
CA GLN A 59 -4.08 34.58 37.10
C GLN A 59 -3.84 33.16 37.62
N ASP A 60 -4.94 32.43 37.84
CA ASP A 60 -4.88 31.03 38.24
C ASP A 60 -4.01 30.20 37.28
N GLU A 61 -3.11 29.41 37.84
CA GLU A 61 -2.12 28.57 37.12
C GLU A 61 -2.79 27.70 36.04
N TRP A 62 -3.99 27.19 36.32
CA TRP A 62 -4.76 26.37 35.38
C TRP A 62 -5.15 27.12 34.08
N ILE A 63 -5.49 28.41 34.20
CA ILE A 63 -5.86 29.25 33.05
C ILE A 63 -4.63 29.51 32.18
N LEU A 64 -3.49 29.77 32.82
CA LEU A 64 -2.17 29.91 32.20
C LEU A 64 -1.80 28.68 31.36
N TRP A 65 -1.85 27.49 31.94
CA TRP A 65 -1.61 26.24 31.22
C TRP A 65 -2.53 26.03 30.02
N THR A 66 -3.81 26.39 30.17
CA THR A 66 -4.80 26.26 29.09
C THR A 66 -4.47 27.18 27.90
N ILE A 67 -4.09 28.43 28.17
CA ILE A 67 -3.72 29.40 27.14
C ILE A 67 -2.43 28.96 26.42
N VAL A 68 -1.40 28.59 27.18
CA VAL A 68 -0.09 28.18 26.65
C VAL A 68 -0.22 26.89 25.83
N GLY A 69 -0.99 25.91 26.33
CA GLY A 69 -1.28 24.68 25.62
C GLY A 69 -2.04 24.91 24.32
N GLY A 70 -3.07 25.78 24.36
CA GLY A 70 -3.85 26.14 23.17
C GLY A 70 -3.00 26.84 22.09
N PHE A 71 -2.17 27.79 22.50
CA PHE A 71 -1.26 28.51 21.60
C PHE A 71 -0.27 27.55 20.92
N THR A 72 0.37 26.69 21.72
CA THR A 72 1.36 25.72 21.23
C THR A 72 0.73 24.74 20.25
N LEU A 73 -0.47 24.24 20.55
CA LEU A 73 -1.21 23.36 19.66
C LEU A 73 -1.52 24.03 18.30
N ILE A 74 -1.97 25.28 18.33
CA ILE A 74 -2.25 26.07 17.12
C ILE A 74 -0.98 26.29 16.31
N ALA A 75 0.13 26.66 16.95
CA ALA A 75 1.42 26.88 16.28
C ALA A 75 1.91 25.61 15.56
N ILE A 76 1.83 24.45 16.21
CA ILE A 76 2.18 23.15 15.63
C ILE A 76 1.26 22.82 14.44
N LEU A 77 -0.05 23.02 14.59
CA LEU A 77 -1.03 22.82 13.52
C LEU A 77 -0.74 23.68 12.30
N LEU A 78 -0.48 24.98 12.47
CA LEU A 78 -0.15 25.89 11.38
C LEU A 78 1.13 25.45 10.67
N SER A 79 2.20 25.18 11.42
CA SER A 79 3.48 24.76 10.84
C SER A 79 3.34 23.46 10.03
N HIS A 80 2.58 22.49 10.55
CA HIS A 80 2.30 21.25 9.85
C HIS A 80 1.50 21.47 8.56
N MET A 81 0.54 22.40 8.58
CA MET A 81 -0.22 22.78 7.39
C MET A 81 0.69 23.44 6.34
N VAL A 82 1.58 24.35 6.73
CA VAL A 82 2.58 24.96 5.82
C VAL A 82 3.39 23.89 5.11
N GLY A 83 3.90 22.89 5.83
CA GLY A 83 4.65 21.79 5.23
C GLY A 83 3.84 20.99 4.21
N GLN A 84 2.58 20.66 4.54
CA GLN A 84 1.71 19.91 3.63
C GLN A 84 1.33 20.70 2.38
N PHE A 85 0.96 21.96 2.52
CA PHE A 85 0.57 22.80 1.38
C PHE A 85 1.78 23.23 0.55
N GLY A 86 2.94 23.46 1.18
CA GLY A 86 4.21 23.70 0.51
C GLY A 86 4.57 22.57 -0.45
N HIS A 87 4.49 21.31 0.02
CA HIS A 87 4.75 20.15 -0.83
C HIS A 87 3.79 20.06 -2.03
N ARG A 88 2.49 20.30 -1.78
CA ARG A 88 1.49 20.31 -2.85
C ARG A 88 1.79 21.42 -3.86
N SER A 89 2.16 22.60 -3.41
CA SER A 89 2.39 23.77 -4.27
C SER A 89 3.60 23.65 -5.21
N VAL A 90 4.66 22.96 -4.78
CA VAL A 90 5.85 22.70 -5.60
C VAL A 90 5.58 21.58 -6.60
N ARG A 91 4.83 20.56 -6.20
CA ARG A 91 4.57 19.36 -7.02
C ARG A 91 3.45 19.53 -8.03
N SER A 92 2.38 20.24 -7.69
CA SER A 92 1.31 20.58 -8.63
C SER A 92 1.61 21.94 -9.25
N ARG A 93 2.19 21.94 -10.45
CA ARG A 93 2.54 23.17 -11.20
C ARG A 93 1.33 24.09 -11.47
N HIS A 94 0.09 23.66 -11.22
CA HIS A 94 -1.15 24.34 -11.64
C HIS A 94 -2.23 24.49 -10.54
N ALA A 95 -1.90 24.40 -9.24
CA ALA A 95 -2.87 24.66 -8.16
C ALA A 95 -2.61 26.01 -7.47
N PRO A 96 -3.07 27.15 -8.05
CA PRO A 96 -2.82 28.49 -7.50
C PRO A 96 -3.32 28.65 -6.06
N GLY A 97 -4.40 27.96 -5.68
CA GLY A 97 -4.93 28.00 -4.31
C GLY A 97 -3.98 27.44 -3.24
N SER A 98 -3.14 26.45 -3.58
CA SER A 98 -2.23 25.84 -2.60
C SER A 98 -1.12 26.77 -2.13
N ARG A 99 -0.66 27.67 -3.01
CA ARG A 99 0.37 28.67 -2.69
C ARG A 99 -0.18 29.72 -1.75
N ILE A 100 -1.40 30.20 -2.01
CA ILE A 100 -2.04 31.22 -1.18
C ILE A 100 -2.26 30.68 0.25
N ILE A 101 -2.73 29.43 0.38
CA ILE A 101 -2.93 28.80 1.69
C ILE A 101 -1.59 28.55 2.40
N ALA A 102 -0.54 28.12 1.68
CA ALA A 102 0.79 27.95 2.26
C ALA A 102 1.37 29.30 2.73
N CYS A 103 1.23 30.34 1.92
CA CYS A 103 1.69 31.69 2.26
C CYS A 103 0.90 32.29 3.42
N SER A 104 -0.42 32.10 3.49
CA SER A 104 -1.23 32.61 4.60
C SER A 104 -0.93 31.87 5.91
N ALA A 105 -0.73 30.55 5.86
CA ALA A 105 -0.30 29.77 7.01
C ALA A 105 1.12 30.16 7.47
N LEU A 106 2.05 30.41 6.53
CA LEU A 106 3.39 30.90 6.84
C LEU A 106 3.34 32.30 7.46
N ALA A 107 2.54 33.20 6.88
CA ALA A 107 2.37 34.56 7.38
C ALA A 107 1.76 34.57 8.79
N GLY A 108 0.73 33.74 9.04
CA GLY A 108 0.13 33.59 10.36
C GLY A 108 1.13 33.04 11.39
N TRP A 109 1.94 32.07 10.98
CA TRP A 109 3.00 31.52 11.83
C TRP A 109 4.10 32.55 12.14
N VAL A 110 4.58 33.30 11.15
CA VAL A 110 5.55 34.38 11.35
C VAL A 110 4.96 35.47 12.26
N ALA A 111 3.69 35.82 12.07
CA ALA A 111 3.00 36.82 12.90
C ALA A 111 2.90 36.37 14.36
N LEU A 112 2.59 35.09 14.63
CA LEU A 112 2.58 34.54 15.99
C LEU A 112 3.97 34.60 16.64
N GLY A 113 5.02 34.20 15.91
CA GLY A 113 6.39 34.28 16.41
C GLY A 113 6.84 35.72 16.68
N ALA A 114 6.52 36.64 15.77
CA ALA A 114 6.80 38.06 15.92
C ALA A 114 6.06 38.66 17.13
N MET A 115 4.79 38.30 17.34
CA MET A 115 4.01 38.78 18.48
C MET A 115 4.56 38.24 19.81
N SER A 116 4.97 36.97 19.84
CA SER A 116 5.67 36.37 20.98
C SER A 116 6.98 37.11 21.30
N PHE A 117 7.77 37.42 20.27
CA PHE A 117 9.02 38.17 20.41
C PHE A 117 8.79 39.58 20.94
N LEU A 118 7.81 40.29 20.38
CA LEU A 118 7.45 41.63 20.84
C LEU A 118 6.96 41.61 22.29
N PHE A 119 6.16 40.62 22.67
CA PHE A 119 5.72 40.45 24.05
C PHE A 119 6.91 40.25 24.97
N ARG A 120 7.79 39.28 24.66
CA ARG A 120 9.03 39.05 25.42
C ARG A 120 9.86 40.33 25.53
N TRP A 121 10.12 40.99 24.41
CA TRP A 121 10.93 42.21 24.32
C TRP A 121 10.42 43.35 25.22
N ASN A 122 9.10 43.56 25.27
CA ASN A 122 8.51 44.65 26.06
C ASN A 122 8.34 44.30 27.55
N PHE A 123 8.17 43.02 27.90
CA PHE A 123 7.88 42.61 29.27
C PHE A 123 9.10 42.10 30.07
N THR A 124 10.26 41.86 29.45
CA THR A 124 11.51 41.55 30.20
C THR A 124 12.17 42.76 30.86
N ALA A 125 11.76 43.99 30.53
CA ALA A 125 12.41 45.19 31.06
C ALA A 125 12.13 45.46 32.55
N ASP A 126 11.06 44.89 33.11
CA ASP A 126 10.63 45.11 34.51
C ASP A 126 10.55 43.80 35.32
N ALA A 127 11.14 42.71 34.83
CA ALA A 127 11.14 41.43 35.53
C ALA A 127 11.95 41.52 36.83
N GLY A 128 11.24 41.61 37.97
CA GLY A 128 11.83 41.50 39.29
C GLY A 128 12.56 40.16 39.52
N PRO A 129 13.23 39.99 40.68
CA PRO A 129 14.09 38.84 40.95
C PRO A 129 13.40 37.50 40.69
N LEU A 130 14.02 36.64 39.88
CA LEU A 130 13.56 35.27 39.63
C LEU A 130 13.81 34.42 40.89
N THR A 131 12.74 33.86 41.45
CA THR A 131 12.81 32.87 42.52
C THR A 131 13.20 31.52 41.93
N GLY A 132 14.35 30.99 42.35
CA GLY A 132 14.77 29.66 41.93
C GLY A 132 13.88 28.55 42.51
N PRO A 133 13.93 27.31 41.97
CA PRO A 133 13.15 26.17 42.45
C PRO A 133 13.42 25.77 43.92
N SER A 134 14.42 26.38 44.56
CA SER A 134 14.78 26.21 45.97
C SER A 134 14.31 27.37 46.87
N GLY A 135 13.58 28.36 46.34
CA GLY A 135 13.14 29.55 47.07
C GLY A 135 14.21 30.63 47.25
N ASP A 136 15.43 30.40 46.77
CA ASP A 136 16.48 31.41 46.77
C ASP A 136 16.18 32.49 45.71
N VAL A 137 16.19 33.74 46.19
CA VAL A 137 16.11 34.94 45.35
C VAL A 137 17.50 35.21 44.79
N LEU A 138 17.71 34.86 43.53
CA LEU A 138 18.96 35.21 42.85
C LEU A 138 19.00 36.73 42.64
N PRO A 139 20.13 37.40 42.94
CA PRO A 139 20.26 38.83 42.68
C PRO A 139 20.08 39.07 41.18
N ALA A 140 19.09 39.90 40.82
CA ALA A 140 18.87 40.35 39.47
C ALA A 140 20.05 41.25 39.07
N ASP A 141 20.96 40.74 38.23
CA ASP A 141 21.98 41.57 37.61
C ASP A 141 21.32 42.37 36.48
N PRO A 142 21.20 43.71 36.58
CA PRO A 142 20.43 44.53 35.66
C PRO A 142 21.24 44.83 34.38
N SER A 143 21.85 43.81 33.77
CA SER A 143 22.45 43.98 32.45
C SER A 143 21.33 43.92 31.41
N VAL A 144 20.91 45.09 30.93
CA VAL A 144 19.88 45.29 29.91
C VAL A 144 20.13 44.46 28.63
N ASP A 145 21.39 44.05 28.41
CA ASP A 145 21.80 43.21 27.29
C ASP A 145 21.33 41.74 27.40
N GLU A 146 21.16 41.17 28.61
CA GLU A 146 20.76 39.75 28.77
C GLU A 146 19.32 39.46 28.34
N GLY A 147 18.41 40.42 28.51
CA GLY A 147 17.01 40.31 28.06
C GLY A 147 16.90 40.12 26.55
N HIS A 148 17.77 40.80 25.79
CA HIS A 148 17.79 40.73 24.33
C HIS A 148 18.25 39.36 23.81
N TYR A 149 19.22 38.73 24.48
CA TYR A 149 19.69 37.39 24.10
C TYR A 149 18.63 36.31 24.33
N THR A 150 17.84 36.41 25.41
CA THR A 150 16.75 35.45 25.64
C THR A 150 15.64 35.61 24.60
N ALA A 151 15.27 36.84 24.24
CA ALA A 151 14.27 37.11 23.20
C ALA A 151 14.72 36.59 21.82
N LEU A 152 16.00 36.76 21.46
CA LEU A 152 16.58 36.19 20.23
C LEU A 152 16.57 34.65 20.24
N LEU A 153 16.86 34.03 21.40
CA LEU A 153 16.79 32.59 21.59
C LEU A 153 15.38 32.05 21.36
N PHE A 154 14.36 32.75 21.85
CA PHE A 154 12.95 32.41 21.61
C PHE A 154 12.56 32.47 20.13
N VAL A 155 12.99 33.52 19.43
CA VAL A 155 12.76 33.62 17.97
C VAL A 155 13.47 32.49 17.26
N ALA A 156 14.73 32.23 17.60
CA ALA A 156 15.50 31.15 16.99
C ALA A 156 14.86 29.78 17.24
N LEU A 157 14.35 29.54 18.47
CA LEU A 157 13.68 28.31 18.85
C LEU A 157 12.36 28.15 18.09
N PHE A 158 11.51 29.18 18.09
CA PHE A 158 10.25 29.18 17.35
C PHE A 158 10.49 28.95 15.86
N VAL A 159 11.46 29.66 15.27
CA VAL A 159 11.83 29.47 13.86
C VAL A 159 12.33 28.06 13.60
N GLY A 160 13.15 27.52 14.50
CA GLY A 160 13.63 26.14 14.46
C GLY A 160 12.48 25.13 14.45
N THR A 161 11.53 25.24 15.38
CA THR A 161 10.38 24.31 15.47
C THR A 161 9.48 24.41 14.24
N GLY A 162 9.25 25.61 13.73
CA GLY A 162 8.50 25.83 12.50
C GLY A 162 9.15 25.22 11.26
N VAL A 163 10.47 25.37 11.11
CA VAL A 163 11.23 24.78 9.98
C VAL A 163 11.21 23.25 10.06
N VAL A 164 11.46 22.67 11.23
CA VAL A 164 11.47 21.21 11.41
C VAL A 164 10.09 20.62 11.11
N SER A 165 9.02 21.22 11.61
CA SER A 165 7.65 20.76 11.35
C SER A 165 7.24 20.98 9.89
N ALA A 166 7.64 22.08 9.25
CA ALA A 166 7.42 22.29 7.82
C ALA A 166 8.15 21.24 6.96
N VAL A 167 9.41 20.91 7.31
CA VAL A 167 10.19 19.86 6.63
C VAL A 167 9.61 18.47 6.88
N ALA A 168 9.11 18.20 8.09
CA ALA A 168 8.43 16.95 8.42
C ALA A 168 7.12 16.79 7.63
N GLY A 169 6.33 17.87 7.52
CA GLY A 169 5.12 17.92 6.71
C GLY A 169 5.41 17.80 5.20
N TYR A 170 6.49 18.43 4.73
CA TYR A 170 6.93 18.35 3.33
C TYR A 170 7.34 16.93 2.93
N ASN A 171 7.95 16.20 3.86
CA ASN A 171 8.44 14.85 3.62
C ASN A 171 7.38 13.75 3.75
N LYS A 172 6.09 14.10 3.90
CA LYS A 172 5.04 13.09 3.91
C LYS A 172 5.02 12.34 2.56
N PRO A 173 5.09 10.99 2.58
CA PRO A 173 5.00 10.21 1.35
C PRO A 173 3.72 10.56 0.62
N SER A 174 3.84 10.96 -0.66
CA SER A 174 2.66 11.33 -1.45
C SER A 174 1.66 10.17 -1.47
N ALA A 175 0.36 10.47 -1.32
CA ALA A 175 -0.70 9.47 -1.39
C ALA A 175 -0.65 8.64 -2.69
N ALA A 176 -0.08 9.21 -3.75
CA ALA A 176 0.21 8.54 -5.02
C ALA A 176 1.15 7.32 -4.86
N VAL A 177 2.13 7.36 -3.95
CA VAL A 177 2.99 6.20 -3.64
C VAL A 177 2.17 5.09 -3.02
N GLY A 178 1.26 5.43 -2.09
CA GLY A 178 0.33 4.45 -1.51
C GLY A 178 -0.58 3.81 -2.56
N GLN A 179 -1.12 4.61 -3.48
CA GLN A 179 -1.93 4.10 -4.59
C GLN A 179 -1.11 3.23 -5.55
N TYR A 180 0.13 3.62 -5.87
CA TYR A 180 1.04 2.82 -6.69
C TYR A 180 1.36 1.48 -6.03
N LEU A 181 1.68 1.46 -4.73
CA LEU A 181 1.95 0.22 -4.00
C LEU A 181 0.72 -0.68 -3.93
N ARG A 182 -0.49 -0.10 -3.74
CA ARG A 182 -1.75 -0.85 -3.80
C ARG A 182 -2.00 -1.42 -5.20
N ALA A 183 -1.75 -0.64 -6.25
CA ALA A 183 -1.88 -1.10 -7.63
C ALA A 183 -0.87 -2.22 -7.96
N ARG A 184 0.37 -2.10 -7.46
CA ARG A 184 1.41 -3.12 -7.62
C ARG A 184 1.03 -4.42 -6.92
N ARG A 185 0.57 -4.38 -5.67
CA ARG A 185 0.06 -5.58 -4.97
C ARG A 185 -1.10 -6.25 -5.72
N LYS A 186 -1.98 -5.47 -6.35
CA LYS A 186 -3.05 -6.01 -7.20
C LYS A 186 -2.51 -6.67 -8.47
N LEU A 187 -1.49 -6.07 -9.10
CA LEU A 187 -0.81 -6.66 -10.25
C LEU A 187 -0.06 -7.95 -9.88
N ASP A 188 0.64 -7.96 -8.75
CA ASP A 188 1.35 -9.14 -8.26
C ASP A 188 0.37 -10.29 -8.01
N LYS A 189 -0.75 -10.02 -7.32
CA LYS A 189 -1.83 -11.00 -7.11
C LYS A 189 -2.47 -11.47 -8.43
N ALA A 190 -2.66 -10.57 -9.39
CA ALA A 190 -3.19 -10.94 -10.71
C ALA A 190 -2.21 -11.81 -11.50
N ASN A 191 -0.90 -11.59 -11.33
CA ASN A 191 0.13 -12.40 -11.95
C ASN A 191 0.19 -13.80 -11.31
N GLU A 192 0.05 -13.92 -9.99
CA GLU A 192 -0.06 -15.22 -9.31
C GLU A 192 -1.22 -16.06 -9.87
N VAL A 193 -2.42 -15.46 -9.98
CA VAL A 193 -3.60 -16.15 -10.56
C VAL A 193 -3.38 -16.53 -12.03
N ARG A 194 -2.64 -15.72 -12.80
CA ARG A 194 -2.31 -16.05 -14.19
C ARG A 194 -1.35 -17.22 -14.30
N VAL A 195 -0.39 -17.34 -13.39
CA VAL A 195 0.53 -18.48 -13.34
C VAL A 195 -0.23 -19.75 -13.00
N GLU A 196 -1.09 -19.72 -11.97
CA GLU A 196 -1.94 -20.86 -11.59
C GLU A 196 -2.88 -21.29 -12.74
N LEU A 197 -3.50 -20.33 -13.43
CA LEU A 197 -4.35 -20.64 -14.58
C LEU A 197 -3.56 -21.22 -15.75
N ALA A 198 -2.34 -20.74 -15.99
CA ALA A 198 -1.46 -21.28 -17.01
C ALA A 198 -1.08 -22.73 -16.69
N GLU A 199 -0.70 -23.03 -15.45
CA GLU A 199 -0.42 -24.38 -14.98
C GLU A 199 -1.63 -25.31 -15.14
N ALA A 200 -2.82 -24.87 -14.71
CA ALA A 200 -4.07 -25.63 -14.88
C ALA A 200 -4.39 -25.91 -16.35
N SER A 201 -4.17 -24.94 -17.24
CA SER A 201 -4.37 -25.13 -18.68
C SER A 201 -3.40 -26.16 -19.27
N THR A 202 -2.12 -26.13 -18.87
CA THR A 202 -1.14 -27.14 -19.31
C THR A 202 -1.46 -28.54 -18.80
N ALA A 203 -1.97 -28.67 -17.57
CA ALA A 203 -2.40 -29.94 -17.00
C ALA A 203 -3.65 -30.49 -17.73
N ALA A 204 -4.61 -29.63 -18.07
CA ALA A 204 -5.79 -30.02 -18.84
C ALA A 204 -5.43 -30.50 -20.24
N ASP A 205 -4.50 -29.82 -20.92
CA ASP A 205 -4.00 -30.24 -22.24
C ASP A 205 -3.26 -31.58 -22.18
N ALA A 206 -2.47 -31.80 -21.14
CA ALA A 206 -1.80 -33.08 -20.92
C ALA A 206 -2.81 -34.21 -20.70
N LEU A 207 -3.83 -33.99 -19.87
CA LEU A 207 -4.90 -34.96 -19.64
C LEU A 207 -5.67 -35.28 -20.93
N ALA A 208 -6.04 -34.25 -21.71
CA ALA A 208 -6.73 -34.42 -22.98
C ALA A 208 -5.93 -35.31 -23.96
N ARG A 209 -4.60 -35.16 -24.01
CA ARG A 209 -3.73 -36.02 -24.82
C ARG A 209 -3.75 -37.47 -24.33
N THR A 210 -3.63 -37.70 -23.03
CA THR A 210 -3.67 -39.06 -22.47
C THR A 210 -5.00 -39.79 -22.72
N VAL A 211 -6.12 -39.06 -22.67
CA VAL A 211 -7.45 -39.59 -22.97
C VAL A 211 -7.58 -39.95 -24.45
N GLU A 212 -7.09 -39.08 -25.34
CA GLU A 212 -7.11 -39.32 -26.77
C GLU A 212 -6.19 -40.49 -27.18
N GLU A 213 -5.02 -40.62 -26.56
CA GLU A 213 -4.12 -41.77 -26.73
C GLU A 213 -4.79 -43.07 -26.27
N SER A 214 -5.44 -43.06 -25.11
CA SER A 214 -6.19 -44.21 -24.60
C SER A 214 -7.33 -44.59 -25.53
N ARG A 215 -8.09 -43.60 -26.04
CA ARG A 215 -9.18 -43.83 -26.99
C ARG A 215 -8.69 -44.47 -28.27
N ARG A 216 -7.58 -43.99 -28.84
CA ARG A 216 -6.95 -44.59 -30.03
C ARG A 216 -6.47 -46.01 -29.77
N GLY A 217 -5.92 -46.28 -28.58
CA GLY A 217 -5.56 -47.64 -28.17
C GLY A 217 -6.77 -48.57 -28.16
N HIS A 218 -7.88 -48.13 -27.55
CA HIS A 218 -9.12 -48.92 -27.51
C HIS A 218 -9.72 -49.13 -28.90
N GLU A 219 -9.71 -48.11 -29.77
CA GLU A 219 -10.18 -48.24 -31.15
C GLU A 219 -9.34 -49.24 -31.95
N ALA A 220 -8.01 -49.25 -31.77
CA ALA A 220 -7.12 -50.22 -32.41
C ALA A 220 -7.37 -51.64 -31.88
N ASP A 221 -7.53 -51.80 -30.56
CA ASP A 221 -7.84 -53.10 -29.93
C ASP A 221 -9.18 -53.65 -30.46
N TRP A 222 -10.23 -52.82 -30.52
CA TRP A 222 -11.53 -53.19 -31.08
C TRP A 222 -11.44 -53.63 -32.54
N GLN A 223 -10.66 -52.92 -33.36
CA GLN A 223 -10.44 -53.30 -34.76
C GLN A 223 -9.73 -54.66 -34.87
N SER A 224 -8.73 -54.92 -34.02
CA SER A 224 -8.03 -56.20 -34.00
C SER A 224 -8.94 -57.37 -33.58
N MET A 225 -9.80 -57.16 -32.58
CA MET A 225 -10.79 -58.16 -32.13
C MET A 225 -11.85 -58.43 -33.20
N ALA A 226 -12.32 -57.39 -33.89
CA ALA A 226 -13.25 -57.53 -35.00
C ALA A 226 -12.62 -58.35 -36.15
N GLN A 227 -11.38 -58.07 -36.52
CA GLN A 227 -10.65 -58.83 -37.54
C GLN A 227 -10.43 -60.29 -37.13
N ALA A 228 -10.05 -60.55 -35.87
CA ALA A 228 -9.89 -61.91 -35.34
C ALA A 228 -11.20 -62.70 -35.39
N THR A 229 -12.32 -62.06 -35.05
CA THR A 229 -13.66 -62.68 -35.11
C THR A 229 -14.05 -63.03 -36.56
N ILE A 230 -13.76 -62.15 -37.52
CA ILE A 230 -13.99 -62.40 -38.96
C ILE A 230 -13.12 -63.58 -39.43
N GLN A 231 -11.84 -63.62 -39.06
CA GLN A 231 -10.95 -64.73 -39.42
C GLN A 231 -11.41 -66.07 -38.83
N LEU A 232 -11.88 -66.07 -37.58
CA LEU A 232 -12.40 -67.25 -36.91
C LEU A 232 -13.69 -67.75 -37.57
N SER A 233 -14.61 -66.83 -37.90
CA SER A 233 -15.82 -67.13 -38.66
C SER A 233 -15.50 -67.75 -40.02
N ASN A 234 -14.54 -67.18 -40.76
CA ASN A 234 -14.11 -67.72 -42.05
C ASN A 234 -13.50 -69.13 -41.91
N ARG A 235 -12.66 -69.36 -40.89
CA ARG A 235 -12.12 -70.71 -40.62
C ARG A 235 -13.22 -71.73 -40.33
N LEU A 236 -14.18 -71.38 -39.49
CA LEU A 236 -15.32 -72.27 -39.18
C LEU A 236 -16.16 -72.56 -40.43
N LYS A 237 -16.32 -71.58 -41.30
CA LYS A 237 -17.01 -71.77 -42.58
C LYS A 237 -16.25 -72.72 -43.51
N ASP A 238 -14.94 -72.53 -43.65
CA ASP A 238 -14.08 -73.40 -44.45
C ASP A 238 -14.07 -74.83 -43.90
N GLU A 239 -14.02 -75.02 -42.57
CA GLU A 239 -14.13 -76.33 -41.92
C GLU A 239 -15.49 -76.99 -42.16
N PHE A 240 -16.58 -76.21 -42.16
CA PHE A 240 -17.93 -76.71 -42.43
C PHE A 240 -18.09 -77.12 -43.90
N ASP A 241 -17.59 -76.31 -44.84
CA ASP A 241 -17.67 -76.58 -46.28
C ASP A 241 -16.75 -77.75 -46.70
N ALA A 242 -15.61 -77.94 -46.02
CA ALA A 242 -14.70 -79.06 -46.26
C ALA A 242 -15.19 -80.41 -45.68
N ARG A 243 -16.15 -80.38 -44.74
CA ARG A 243 -16.74 -81.61 -44.20
C ARG A 243 -17.56 -82.27 -45.32
N PRO A 244 -17.18 -83.46 -45.82
CA PRO A 244 -17.91 -84.11 -46.89
C PRO A 244 -19.37 -84.26 -46.43
N ARG A 245 -20.31 -83.87 -47.29
CA ARG A 245 -21.75 -84.10 -47.10
C ARG A 245 -22.00 -85.60 -47.16
N ASP A 246 -21.62 -86.28 -46.10
CA ASP A 246 -22.07 -87.61 -45.80
C ASP A 246 -23.50 -87.46 -45.29
N HIS A 247 -24.39 -87.08 -46.21
CA HIS A 247 -25.82 -87.31 -46.06
C HIS A 247 -26.07 -88.80 -46.21
N GLY A 248 -25.46 -89.59 -45.32
CA GLY A 248 -26.06 -90.85 -44.93
C GLY A 248 -27.48 -90.51 -44.49
N PRO A 249 -28.51 -91.20 -45.01
CA PRO A 249 -29.88 -90.91 -44.66
C PRO A 249 -29.95 -90.90 -43.13
N LEU A 250 -30.47 -89.80 -42.56
CA LEU A 250 -30.90 -89.78 -41.18
C LEU A 250 -31.92 -90.90 -41.05
N GLY A 251 -31.45 -92.07 -40.62
CA GLY A 251 -32.27 -93.12 -40.06
C GLY A 251 -32.87 -92.52 -38.82
N ILE A 252 -33.99 -91.81 -39.00
CA ILE A 252 -34.95 -91.58 -37.94
C ILE A 252 -35.35 -92.99 -37.52
N ASP A 253 -34.71 -93.50 -36.46
CA ASP A 253 -35.15 -94.68 -35.76
C ASP A 253 -36.40 -94.27 -34.95
N PRO A 254 -37.60 -94.71 -35.34
CA PRO A 254 -38.84 -94.31 -34.67
C PRO A 254 -39.05 -94.99 -33.32
N THR A 255 -38.02 -95.58 -32.70
CA THR A 255 -38.20 -96.45 -31.52
C THR A 255 -37.56 -95.98 -30.22
N GLN A 256 -37.30 -94.68 -30.05
CA GLN A 256 -36.92 -94.16 -28.72
C GLN A 256 -38.16 -93.63 -27.97
N PRO A 257 -38.69 -94.38 -26.98
CA PRO A 257 -39.84 -93.98 -26.21
C PRO A 257 -39.51 -92.79 -25.31
N ASP A 258 -40.48 -91.87 -25.29
CA ASP A 258 -40.65 -90.75 -24.39
C ASP A 258 -40.54 -91.22 -22.94
N SER A 259 -39.43 -90.90 -22.28
CA SER A 259 -39.30 -91.05 -20.83
C SER A 259 -39.44 -89.68 -20.20
N GLY A 260 -40.66 -89.43 -19.74
CA GLY A 260 -40.99 -88.30 -18.91
C GLY A 260 -40.08 -88.22 -17.68
N GLY A 261 -39.73 -86.98 -17.35
CA GLY A 261 -39.03 -86.64 -16.13
C GLY A 261 -39.63 -85.36 -15.58
N GLU A 262 -40.66 -85.54 -14.76
CA GLU A 262 -41.23 -84.55 -13.84
C GLU A 262 -40.13 -83.91 -12.99
N SER A 263 -40.04 -82.57 -12.94
CA SER A 263 -40.15 -81.74 -11.72
C SER A 263 -40.11 -80.25 -12.05
#